data_AF-A0A967N8B1-F1
#
_entry.id   AF-A0A967N8B1-F1
#
_cell.length_a   1.000
_cell.length_b   1.000
_cell.length_c   1.000
_cell.angle_alpha   90.00
_cell.angle_beta   90.00
_cell.angle_gamma   90.00
#
_symmetry.space_group_name_H-M   'P 1'
#
loop_
_entity.id
_entity.type
_entity.pdbx_description
1 polymer ?
#
loop_
_entity_poly.entity_id
_entity_poly.type
_entity_poly.pdbx_seq_one_letter_code
_entity_poly.pdbx_strand_id
1 'polypeptide(L)'
;METVRERKIRVIDDDRIEVEIYDAARDPSPVSDTDSPAFRLVDRTLRDVVPGDGLVVAPYLVFGGTDATHYGDRSRSVCRLLPVRVEAGDLGRVHGTDERISVEGFGMAVRYFHRLLRNLEEL
;
A
#
# COMPACT_ATOMS: atom_id res chain seq x y z
N MET A 1 -4.75 2.70 18.64
CA MET A 1 -6.10 3.29 18.54
C MET A 1 -6.50 3.98 19.83
N GLU A 2 -6.20 3.40 21.00
CA GLU A 2 -6.52 4.01 22.31
C GLU A 2 -5.97 5.43 22.48
N THR A 3 -4.70 5.66 22.12
CA THR A 3 -4.07 7.00 22.19
C THR A 3 -4.80 8.04 21.34
N VAL A 4 -5.41 7.63 20.22
CA VAL A 4 -6.23 8.49 19.36
C VAL A 4 -7.58 8.76 20.01
N ARG A 5 -8.22 7.75 20.60
CA ARG A 5 -9.47 7.89 21.36
C ARG A 5 -9.31 8.84 22.54
N GLU A 6 -8.30 8.62 23.39
CA GLU A 6 -7.97 9.48 24.52
C GLU A 6 -7.72 10.93 24.07
N ARG A 7 -6.98 11.12 22.97
CA ARG A 7 -6.76 12.45 22.41
C ARG A 7 -8.07 13.09 21.97
N LYS A 8 -8.98 12.36 21.32
CA LYS A 8 -10.29 12.88 20.92
C LYS A 8 -11.10 13.32 22.13
N ILE A 9 -11.17 12.50 23.19
CA ILE A 9 -11.89 12.85 24.44
C ILE A 9 -11.35 14.16 25.02
N ARG A 10 -10.02 14.30 25.13
CA ARG A 10 -9.37 15.53 25.64
C ARG A 10 -9.63 16.76 24.77
N VAL A 11 -9.72 16.60 23.45
CA VAL A 11 -9.93 17.73 22.52
C VAL A 11 -11.40 18.14 22.46
N ILE A 12 -12.32 17.20 22.62
CA ILE A 12 -13.76 17.46 22.62
C ILE A 12 -14.18 18.20 23.90
N ASP A 13 -13.66 17.78 25.06
CA ASP A 13 -13.86 18.44 26.36
C ASP A 13 -15.36 18.74 26.67
N ASP A 14 -16.24 17.81 26.31
CA ASP A 14 -17.69 17.89 26.51
C ASP A 14 -18.19 16.54 27.03
N ASP A 15 -18.69 16.54 28.27
CA ASP A 15 -19.14 15.33 28.98
C ASP A 15 -20.44 14.73 28.42
N ARG A 16 -21.14 15.46 27.53
CA ARG A 16 -22.33 14.97 26.83
C ARG A 16 -21.98 14.12 25.61
N ILE A 17 -20.71 14.06 25.21
CA ILE A 17 -20.24 13.33 24.04
C ILE A 17 -19.50 12.06 24.48
N GLU A 18 -20.05 10.91 24.10
CA GLU A 18 -19.39 9.62 24.27
C GLU A 18 -18.57 9.25 23.03
N VAL A 19 -17.34 8.76 23.25
CA VAL A 19 -16.43 8.34 22.18
C VAL A 19 -16.12 6.86 22.37
N GLU A 20 -16.48 6.05 21.38
CA GLU A 20 -16.20 4.61 21.36
C GLU A 20 -15.30 4.23 20.19
N ILE A 21 -14.52 3.16 20.37
CA ILE A 21 -13.81 2.52 19.27
C ILE A 21 -14.76 1.48 18.66
N TYR A 22 -15.00 1.60 17.37
CA TYR A 22 -15.82 0.63 16.65
C TYR A 22 -15.09 -0.72 16.51
N ASP A 23 -15.81 -1.84 16.60
CA ASP A 23 -15.23 -3.19 16.57
C ASP A 23 -14.37 -3.49 15.33
N ALA A 24 -14.70 -2.87 14.19
CA ALA A 24 -13.92 -3.04 12.96
C ALA A 24 -12.65 -2.16 12.90
N ALA A 25 -12.38 -1.34 13.92
CA ALA A 25 -11.18 -0.53 13.99
C ALA A 25 -9.93 -1.41 14.08
N ARG A 26 -8.84 -0.97 13.43
CA ARG A 26 -7.58 -1.70 13.39
C ARG A 26 -6.45 -0.77 13.75
N ASP A 27 -5.51 -1.24 14.55
CA ASP A 27 -4.25 -0.53 14.75
C ASP A 27 -3.46 -0.40 13.44
N PRO A 28 -2.58 0.61 13.34
CA PRO A 28 -1.74 0.78 12.15
C PRO A 28 -0.92 -0.49 11.90
N SER A 29 -0.88 -0.92 10.65
CA SER A 29 -0.07 -2.09 10.27
C SER A 29 1.43 -1.82 10.51
N PRO A 30 2.24 -2.85 10.82
CA PRO A 30 3.68 -2.72 10.91
C PRO A 30 4.30 -2.20 9.60
N VAL A 31 5.45 -1.54 9.74
CA VAL A 31 6.28 -1.16 8.59
C VAL A 31 6.91 -2.42 7.99
N SER A 32 6.80 -2.56 6.67
CA SER A 32 7.36 -3.69 5.95
C SER A 32 8.88 -3.63 5.93
N ASP A 33 9.54 -4.76 6.17
CA ASP A 33 10.99 -4.88 6.13
C ASP A 33 11.53 -4.73 4.69
N THR A 34 12.24 -3.64 4.45
CA THR A 34 12.83 -3.29 3.14
C THR A 34 14.14 -4.01 2.86
N ASP A 35 14.76 -4.63 3.85
CA ASP A 35 15.97 -5.45 3.65
C ASP A 35 15.62 -6.90 3.28
N SER A 36 14.34 -7.26 3.35
CA SER A 36 13.86 -8.63 3.14
C SER A 36 13.98 -9.10 1.67
N PRO A 37 14.10 -10.43 1.43
CA PRO A 37 14.08 -11.00 0.09
C PRO A 37 12.82 -10.63 -0.71
N ALA A 38 11.67 -10.48 -0.04
CA ALA A 38 10.42 -10.09 -0.70
C ALA A 38 10.49 -8.66 -1.25
N PHE A 39 11.08 -7.72 -0.52
CA PHE A 39 11.27 -6.36 -1.03
C PHE A 39 12.24 -6.34 -2.22
N ARG A 40 13.34 -7.11 -2.15
CA ARG A 40 14.29 -7.24 -3.27
C ARG A 40 13.64 -7.88 -4.50
N LEU A 41 12.74 -8.84 -4.32
CA LEU A 41 11.97 -9.43 -5.41
C LEU A 41 11.07 -8.39 -6.09
N VAL A 42 10.42 -7.52 -5.31
CA VAL A 42 9.62 -6.41 -5.84
C VAL A 42 10.50 -5.41 -6.63
N ASP A 43 11.64 -5.00 -6.06
CA ASP A 43 12.61 -4.10 -6.71
C ASP A 43 13.12 -4.69 -8.03
N ARG A 44 13.58 -5.94 -8.02
CA ARG A 44 14.05 -6.65 -9.22
C ARG A 44 12.96 -6.69 -10.29
N THR A 45 11.75 -7.11 -9.91
CA THR A 45 10.62 -7.22 -10.85
C THR A 45 10.25 -5.88 -11.47
N LEU A 46 10.24 -4.79 -10.68
CA LEU A 46 9.98 -3.45 -11.21
C LEU A 46 11.04 -3.02 -12.22
N ARG A 47 12.33 -3.25 -11.92
CA ARG A 47 13.44 -2.92 -12.84
C ARG A 47 13.39 -3.72 -14.14
N ASP A 48 12.89 -4.96 -14.10
CA ASP A 48 12.75 -5.80 -15.28
C ASP A 48 11.65 -5.30 -16.25
N VAL A 49 10.61 -4.63 -15.75
CA VAL A 49 9.42 -4.29 -16.56
C VAL A 49 9.25 -2.80 -16.85
N VAL A 50 9.90 -1.93 -16.08
CA VAL A 50 9.87 -0.48 -16.30
C VAL A 50 11.02 -0.08 -17.21
N PRO A 51 10.76 0.48 -18.40
CA PRO A 51 11.81 0.84 -19.35
C PRO A 51 12.59 2.08 -18.90
N GLY A 52 13.88 2.10 -19.23
CA GLY A 52 14.78 3.25 -19.06
C GLY A 52 15.73 3.15 -17.87
N ASP A 53 16.76 4.00 -17.88
CA ASP A 53 17.71 4.12 -16.78
C ASP A 53 17.18 5.07 -15.71
N GLY A 54 17.49 4.79 -14.44
CA GLY A 54 17.19 5.71 -13.32
C GLY A 54 15.91 5.42 -12.53
N LEU A 55 15.30 4.24 -12.67
CA LEU A 55 14.22 3.83 -11.75
C LEU A 55 14.74 3.76 -10.31
N VAL A 56 14.14 4.57 -9.44
CA VAL A 56 14.32 4.52 -7.98
C VAL A 56 13.11 3.80 -7.38
N VAL A 57 13.37 2.70 -6.67
CA VAL A 57 12.35 1.99 -5.89
C VAL A 57 12.57 2.35 -4.43
N ALA A 58 11.57 2.97 -3.82
CA ALA A 58 11.60 3.38 -2.42
C ALA A 58 10.28 3.02 -1.73
N PRO A 59 10.31 2.63 -0.44
CA PRO A 59 9.09 2.48 0.34
C PRO A 59 8.40 3.83 0.54
N TYR A 60 7.07 3.81 0.62
CA TYR A 60 6.29 4.99 0.98
C TYR A 60 5.09 4.61 1.85
N LEU A 61 4.51 5.61 2.54
CA LEU A 61 3.36 5.40 3.40
C LEU A 61 2.06 5.29 2.57
N VAL A 62 1.35 4.18 2.74
CA VAL A 62 0.01 4.00 2.19
C VAL A 62 -1.01 4.49 3.23
N PHE A 63 -1.76 5.53 2.90
CA PHE A 63 -2.79 6.11 3.78
C PHE A 63 -4.14 5.36 3.73
N GLY A 64 -4.34 4.49 2.73
CA GLY A 64 -5.54 3.69 2.55
C GLY A 64 -5.54 2.35 3.29
N GLY A 65 -6.72 1.80 3.52
CA GLY A 65 -6.88 0.42 3.96
C GLY A 65 -6.61 -0.55 2.81
N THR A 66 -5.78 -1.55 3.03
CA THR A 66 -5.56 -2.66 2.09
C THR A 66 -5.70 -3.99 2.82
N ASP A 67 -5.89 -5.08 2.08
CA ASP A 67 -5.98 -6.43 2.66
C ASP A 67 -4.69 -6.85 3.41
N ALA A 68 -3.60 -6.08 3.26
CA ALA A 68 -2.38 -6.23 4.04
C ALA A 68 -2.61 -6.29 5.55
N THR A 69 -3.71 -5.71 6.06
CA THR A 69 -4.08 -5.81 7.49
C THR A 69 -4.25 -7.24 7.97
N HIS A 70 -4.54 -8.20 7.09
CA HIS A 70 -4.70 -9.61 7.46
C HIS A 70 -3.36 -10.37 7.55
N TYR A 71 -2.27 -9.77 7.06
CA TYR A 71 -0.97 -10.42 6.90
C TYR A 71 0.12 -9.87 7.84
N GLY A 72 -0.09 -8.71 8.48
CA GLY A 72 0.92 -8.06 9.34
C GLY A 72 1.41 -8.94 10.50
N ASP A 73 0.52 -9.71 11.11
CA ASP A 73 0.87 -10.63 12.21
C ASP A 73 1.55 -11.92 11.72
N ARG A 74 1.49 -12.19 10.42
CA ARG A 74 1.99 -13.43 9.78
C ARG A 74 3.33 -13.23 9.09
N SER A 75 3.65 -12.01 8.69
CA SER A 75 4.89 -11.69 7.98
C SER A 75 5.31 -10.26 8.20
N ARG A 76 6.63 -10.05 8.35
CA ARG A 76 7.24 -8.72 8.36
C ARG A 76 7.48 -8.15 6.96
N SER A 77 7.24 -8.96 5.93
CA SER A 77 7.58 -8.65 4.53
C SER A 77 6.33 -8.41 3.66
N VAL A 78 5.33 -7.72 4.19
CA VAL A 78 4.07 -7.44 3.47
C VAL A 78 4.25 -6.23 2.55
N CYS A 79 4.68 -6.44 1.31
CA CYS A 79 4.87 -5.35 0.35
C CYS A 79 3.52 -4.98 -0.31
N ARG A 80 3.14 -3.69 -0.24
CA ARG A 80 1.95 -3.16 -0.90
C ARG A 80 2.39 -2.48 -2.18
N LEU A 81 1.91 -2.96 -3.32
CA LEU A 81 2.25 -2.38 -4.62
C LEU A 81 1.04 -2.41 -5.54
N LEU A 82 0.78 -1.27 -6.17
CA LEU A 82 -0.06 -1.17 -7.34
C LEU A 82 0.85 -0.91 -8.55
N PRO A 83 1.10 -1.91 -9.41
CA PRO A 83 2.01 -1.76 -10.54
C PRO A 83 1.30 -1.05 -11.69
N VAL A 84 0.88 0.20 -11.48
CA VAL A 84 0.39 1.10 -12.53
C VAL A 84 1.06 2.45 -12.36
N ARG A 85 1.28 3.16 -13.47
CA ARG A 85 1.75 4.54 -13.41
C ARG A 85 0.58 5.42 -13.00
N VAL A 86 0.72 6.11 -11.87
CA VAL A 86 -0.29 7.03 -11.33
C VAL A 86 0.28 8.44 -11.44
N GLU A 87 -0.40 9.31 -12.18
CA GLU A 87 -0.05 10.72 -12.30
C GLU A 87 -0.86 11.57 -11.31
N ALA A 88 -0.46 12.83 -11.11
CA ALA A 88 -1.08 13.71 -10.11
C ALA A 88 -2.61 13.85 -10.31
N GLY A 89 -3.08 13.85 -11.56
CA GLY A 89 -4.51 13.90 -11.90
C GLY A 89 -5.27 12.59 -11.69
N ASP A 90 -4.57 11.47 -11.47
CA ASP A 90 -5.19 10.15 -11.31
C ASP A 90 -5.58 9.88 -9.85
N LEU A 91 -4.86 10.46 -8.88
CA LEU A 91 -5.09 10.24 -7.45
C LEU A 91 -6.51 10.63 -7.01
N GLY A 92 -7.04 11.74 -7.53
CA GLY A 92 -8.41 12.18 -7.22
C GLY A 92 -9.50 11.31 -7.83
N ARG A 93 -9.14 10.41 -8.77
CA ARG A 93 -10.09 9.48 -9.40
C ARG A 93 -10.25 8.18 -8.61
N VAL A 94 -9.33 7.85 -7.71
CA VAL A 94 -9.45 6.66 -6.85
C VAL A 94 -10.67 6.84 -5.95
N HIS A 95 -11.68 5.99 -6.10
CA HIS A 95 -13.00 6.15 -5.47
C HIS A 95 -13.75 7.44 -5.87
N GLY A 96 -13.34 8.06 -6.99
CA GLY A 96 -13.92 9.29 -7.53
C GLY A 96 -14.81 9.04 -8.75
N THR A 97 -15.22 10.12 -9.40
CA THR A 97 -15.97 10.04 -10.67
C THR A 97 -15.06 9.60 -11.81
N ASP A 98 -15.57 8.73 -12.68
CA ASP A 98 -14.87 8.27 -13.89
C ASP A 98 -13.49 7.64 -13.60
N GLU A 99 -13.46 6.78 -12.57
CA GLU A 99 -12.28 6.01 -12.19
C GLU A 99 -11.77 5.17 -13.36
N ARG A 100 -10.50 5.38 -13.72
CA ARG A 100 -9.85 4.72 -14.85
C ARG A 100 -8.33 4.79 -14.74
N ILE A 101 -7.69 3.89 -15.45
CA ILE A 101 -6.25 3.87 -15.73
C ILE A 101 -6.02 3.86 -17.25
N SER A 102 -4.81 4.22 -17.68
CA SER A 102 -4.44 4.09 -19.09
C SER A 102 -4.33 2.61 -19.50
N VAL A 103 -4.59 2.33 -20.79
CA VAL A 103 -4.39 0.98 -21.36
C VAL A 103 -2.93 0.54 -21.23
N GLU A 104 -1.99 1.48 -21.36
CA GLU A 104 -0.56 1.24 -21.14
C GLU A 104 -0.27 0.84 -19.68
N GLY A 105 -0.87 1.55 -18.71
CA GLY A 105 -0.74 1.25 -17.28
C GLY A 105 -1.29 -0.13 -16.94
N PHE A 106 -2.44 -0.50 -17.51
CA PHE A 106 -2.98 -1.85 -17.41
C PHE A 106 -2.04 -2.92 -17.98
N GLY A 107 -1.49 -2.68 -19.18
CA GLY A 107 -0.49 -3.56 -19.78
C GLY A 107 0.78 -3.70 -18.93
N MET A 108 1.20 -2.63 -18.25
CA MET A 108 2.31 -2.69 -17.31
C MET A 108 1.98 -3.58 -16.10
N ALA A 109 0.81 -3.42 -15.48
CA ALA A 109 0.39 -4.26 -14.36
C ALA A 109 0.43 -5.76 -14.71
N VAL A 110 -0.10 -6.13 -15.88
CA VAL A 110 -0.07 -7.51 -16.37
C VAL A 110 1.38 -8.01 -16.52
N ARG A 111 2.26 -7.22 -17.14
CA ARG A 111 3.69 -7.56 -17.29
C ARG A 111 4.39 -7.73 -15.94
N TYR A 112 4.13 -6.82 -14.99
CA TYR A 112 4.68 -6.88 -13.65
C TYR A 112 4.31 -8.18 -12.94
N PHE A 113 3.02 -8.52 -12.86
CA PHE A 113 2.59 -9.73 -12.15
C PHE A 113 3.10 -11.01 -12.83
N HIS A 114 3.12 -11.05 -14.17
CA HIS A 114 3.71 -12.17 -14.89
C HIS A 114 5.21 -12.32 -14.57
N ARG A 115 5.96 -11.21 -14.58
CA ARG A 115 7.39 -11.22 -14.26
C ARG A 115 7.66 -11.55 -12.80
N LEU A 116 6.82 -11.08 -11.87
CA LEU A 116 6.90 -11.38 -10.45
C LEU A 116 6.85 -12.90 -10.21
N LEU A 117 5.88 -13.57 -10.84
CA LEU A 117 5.72 -15.02 -10.71
C LEU A 117 6.94 -15.77 -11.27
N ARG A 118 7.51 -15.31 -12.39
CA ARG A 118 8.74 -15.91 -12.95
C ARG A 118 9.95 -15.71 -12.04
N ASN A 119 10.16 -14.50 -11.54
CA ASN A 119 11.25 -14.20 -10.63
C ASN A 119 11.11 -14.97 -9.29
N LEU A 120 9.88 -15.31 -8.88
CA LEU A 120 9.61 -16.13 -7.70
C LEU A 120 9.99 -17.61 -7.90
N GLU A 121 9.84 -18.16 -9.11
CA GLU A 121 10.27 -19.53 -9.45
C GLU A 121 11.80 -19.69 -9.40
N GLU A 122 12.54 -18.60 -9.55
CA GLU A 122 14.01 -18.54 -9.51
C GLU A 122 14.58 -18.27 -8.11
N LEU A 123 13.71 -18.16 -7.10
CA LEU A 123 14.06 -17.76 -5.73
C LEU A 123 14.41 -18.95 -4.81
#